data_AF-A0A7Y6A717-F1
#
_entry.id   AF-A0A7Y6A717-F1
#
_cell.length_a   1.000
_cell.length_b   1.000
_cell.length_c   1.000
_cell.angle_alpha   90.00
_cell.angle_beta   90.00
_cell.angle_gamma   90.00
#
_symmetry.space_group_name_H-M   'P 1'
#
loop_
_entity.id
_entity.type
_entity.pdbx_description
1 polymer ?
#
loop_
_entity_poly.entity_id
_entity_poly.type
_entity_poly.pdbx_seq_one_letter_code
_entity_poly.pdbx_strand_id
1 'polypeptide(L)'
;MNHPRIGTPTPAPPGGEDSAEHKDTHEPFVLRSTLLLFRVVGQGGPDMAASRADARIALCIERGVALDDIDPSLGYDHSERAYASVRGQHVDRLASRPGDCWVVRDALQAYFAWRRARPDLAGNDNWFADADRASPGPEPRP
;
A
#
# COMPACT_ATOMS: atom_id res chain seq x y z
N MET A 1 44.44 -42.53 -41.53
CA MET A 1 44.26 -44.01 -41.52
C MET A 1 43.54 -44.40 -40.24
N ASN A 2 42.39 -45.05 -40.43
CA ASN A 2 41.47 -45.74 -39.53
C ASN A 2 41.79 -45.89 -38.03
N HIS A 3 40.87 -45.34 -37.21
CA HIS A 3 40.48 -45.90 -35.92
C HIS A 3 39.34 -46.92 -36.12
N PRO A 4 39.33 -48.07 -35.42
CA PRO A 4 38.13 -48.87 -35.22
C PRO A 4 37.45 -48.55 -33.87
N ARG A 5 36.11 -48.54 -33.95
CA ARG A 5 35.11 -48.26 -32.90
C ARG A 5 35.01 -49.41 -31.89
N ILE A 6 34.79 -49.08 -30.62
CA ILE A 6 34.15 -49.96 -29.62
C ILE A 6 32.91 -49.24 -29.10
N GLY A 7 31.79 -49.96 -29.09
CA GLY A 7 30.43 -49.44 -28.93
C GLY A 7 30.09 -48.92 -27.53
N THR A 8 29.16 -47.96 -27.53
CA THR A 8 28.49 -47.39 -26.37
C THR A 8 27.38 -48.31 -25.85
N PRO A 9 27.30 -48.57 -24.53
CA PRO A 9 26.06 -48.96 -23.89
C PRO A 9 25.25 -47.72 -23.50
N THR A 10 23.99 -47.69 -23.94
CA THR A 10 22.95 -46.71 -23.59
C THR A 10 22.65 -46.72 -22.09
N PRO A 11 22.67 -45.57 -21.39
CA PRO A 11 21.97 -45.41 -20.12
C PRO A 11 20.51 -44.98 -20.35
N ALA A 12 19.60 -45.67 -19.67
CA ALA A 12 18.17 -45.41 -19.59
C ALA A 12 17.85 -44.02 -18.98
N PRO A 13 16.68 -43.43 -19.25
CA PRO A 13 16.30 -42.13 -18.69
C PRO A 13 15.97 -42.25 -17.19
N PRO A 14 16.48 -41.36 -16.32
CA PRO A 14 15.79 -41.06 -15.06
C PRO A 14 14.51 -40.31 -15.45
N GLY A 15 13.32 -40.84 -15.16
CA GLY A 15 12.82 -40.93 -13.80
C GLY A 15 12.16 -39.59 -13.50
N GLY A 16 10.88 -39.48 -13.89
CA GLY A 16 10.08 -38.28 -13.66
C GLY A 16 10.04 -37.94 -12.19
N GLU A 17 10.67 -36.82 -11.84
CA GLU A 17 10.50 -36.18 -10.55
C GLU A 17 9.30 -35.25 -10.65
N ASP A 18 8.37 -35.51 -9.73
CA ASP A 18 7.14 -34.78 -9.52
C ASP A 18 7.37 -33.27 -9.55
N SER A 19 6.81 -32.62 -10.58
CA SER A 19 6.45 -31.21 -10.52
C SER A 19 5.43 -31.04 -9.40
N ALA A 20 5.92 -30.85 -8.18
CA ALA A 20 5.17 -30.20 -7.13
C ALA A 20 4.94 -28.76 -7.58
N GLU A 21 3.89 -28.58 -8.37
CA GLU A 21 3.25 -27.30 -8.64
C GLU A 21 2.83 -26.74 -7.28
N HIS A 22 3.74 -25.99 -6.64
CA HIS A 22 3.42 -25.15 -5.49
C HIS A 22 2.53 -24.03 -6.04
N LYS A 23 1.24 -24.34 -6.18
CA LYS A 23 0.18 -23.35 -6.28
C LYS A 23 0.20 -22.62 -4.96
N ASP A 24 1.01 -21.56 -4.89
CA ASP A 24 0.84 -20.45 -3.97
C ASP A 24 -0.56 -19.90 -4.20
N THR A 25 -1.51 -20.58 -3.59
CA THR A 25 -2.89 -20.16 -3.51
C THR A 25 -2.82 -19.06 -2.46
N HIS A 26 -2.59 -17.83 -2.93
CA HIS A 26 -2.78 -16.62 -2.14
C HIS A 26 -4.27 -16.56 -1.75
N GLU A 27 -4.66 -17.38 -0.79
CA GLU A 27 -5.86 -17.19 -0.01
C GLU A 27 -5.80 -15.75 0.50
N PRO A 28 -6.77 -14.89 0.17
CA PRO A 28 -6.80 -13.55 0.71
C PRO A 28 -6.96 -13.70 2.21
N PHE A 29 -5.85 -13.56 2.95
CA PHE A 29 -5.86 -13.57 4.41
C PHE A 29 -6.63 -12.32 4.84
N VAL A 30 -7.96 -12.44 4.92
CA VAL A 30 -8.80 -11.37 5.43
C VAL A 30 -8.51 -11.32 6.91
N LEU A 31 -7.59 -10.42 7.26
CA LEU A 31 -7.17 -10.18 8.63
C LEU A 31 -8.39 -9.98 9.53
N ARG A 32 -8.36 -10.58 10.72
CA ARG A 32 -9.46 -10.54 11.69
C ARG A 32 -9.83 -9.09 12.02
N SER A 33 -8.86 -8.18 12.07
CA SER A 33 -9.11 -6.76 12.28
C SER A 33 -9.82 -6.08 11.11
N THR A 34 -9.59 -6.53 9.87
CA THR A 34 -10.35 -6.06 8.69
C THR A 34 -11.82 -6.42 8.82
N LEU A 35 -12.14 -7.65 9.24
CA LEU A 35 -13.53 -8.08 9.47
C LEU A 35 -14.18 -7.32 10.62
N LEU A 36 -13.43 -7.03 11.69
CA LEU A 36 -13.91 -6.20 12.80
C LEU A 36 -14.20 -4.77 12.33
N LEU A 37 -13.35 -4.18 11.50
CA LEU A 37 -13.60 -2.84 10.94
C LEU A 37 -14.89 -2.81 10.11
N PHE A 38 -15.12 -3.80 9.24
CA PHE A 38 -16.36 -3.91 8.47
C PHE A 38 -17.59 -4.08 9.37
N ARG A 39 -17.49 -4.90 10.41
CA ARG A 39 -18.56 -5.13 11.37
C ARG A 39 -18.90 -3.87 12.16
N VAL A 40 -17.90 -3.18 12.67
CA VAL A 40 -18.09 -1.94 13.44
C VAL A 40 -18.74 -0.90 12.54
N VAL A 41 -18.25 -0.67 11.31
CA VAL A 41 -18.85 0.31 10.38
C VAL A 41 -20.35 0.04 10.09
N GLY A 42 -20.81 -1.20 10.19
CA GLY A 42 -22.20 -1.59 9.95
C GLY A 42 -23.16 -1.48 11.15
N GLN A 43 -22.69 -1.24 12.38
CA GLN A 43 -23.56 -1.16 13.56
C GLN A 43 -23.70 0.28 14.06
N GLY A 44 -24.92 0.82 14.18
CA GLY A 44 -25.13 2.15 14.76
C GLY A 44 -25.14 2.11 16.28
N GLY A 45 -24.29 2.88 16.96
CA GLY A 45 -24.25 2.98 18.42
C GLY A 45 -23.39 4.16 18.93
N PRO A 46 -23.56 4.59 20.20
CA PRO A 46 -22.83 5.73 20.77
C PRO A 46 -21.31 5.50 20.88
N ASP A 47 -20.86 4.25 21.02
CA ASP A 47 -19.43 3.87 21.14
C ASP A 47 -18.75 3.62 19.79
N MET A 48 -19.35 4.08 18.70
CA MET A 48 -18.88 3.79 17.35
C MET A 48 -17.55 4.43 17.00
N ALA A 49 -17.28 5.65 17.48
CA ALA A 49 -16.02 6.32 17.21
C ALA A 49 -14.85 5.58 17.86
N ALA A 50 -15.01 5.19 19.13
CA ALA A 50 -14.03 4.41 19.89
C ALA A 50 -13.81 3.04 19.24
N SER A 51 -14.91 2.32 18.94
CA SER A 51 -14.83 1.00 18.29
C SER A 51 -14.11 1.06 16.93
N ARG A 52 -14.26 2.16 16.16
CA ARG A 52 -13.54 2.36 14.89
C ARG A 52 -12.07 2.66 15.12
N ALA A 53 -11.74 3.47 16.12
CA ALA A 53 -10.35 3.73 16.47
C ALA A 53 -9.64 2.43 16.89
N ASP A 54 -10.25 1.65 17.80
CA ASP A 54 -9.72 0.35 18.26
C ASP A 54 -9.50 -0.62 17.09
N ALA A 55 -10.47 -0.72 16.17
CA ALA A 55 -10.34 -1.57 14.99
C ALA A 55 -9.19 -1.13 14.07
N ARG A 56 -8.96 0.18 13.91
CA ARG A 56 -7.82 0.67 13.13
C ARG A 56 -6.48 0.46 13.87
N ILE A 57 -6.44 0.64 15.19
CA ILE A 57 -5.26 0.34 16.00
C ILE A 57 -4.88 -1.13 15.82
N ALA A 58 -5.84 -2.05 15.95
CA ALA A 58 -5.60 -3.48 15.75
C ALA A 58 -5.07 -3.77 14.34
N LEU A 59 -5.63 -3.14 13.30
CA LEU A 59 -5.14 -3.25 11.93
C LEU A 59 -3.70 -2.73 11.78
N CYS A 60 -3.34 -1.62 12.43
CA CYS A 60 -1.99 -1.07 12.39
C CYS A 60 -0.99 -2.01 13.06
N ILE A 61 -1.35 -2.59 14.22
CA ILE A 61 -0.53 -3.58 14.92
C ILE A 61 -0.32 -4.82 14.05
N GLU A 62 -1.38 -5.37 13.44
CA GLU A 62 -1.27 -6.51 12.53
C GLU A 62 -0.42 -6.23 11.29
N ARG A 63 -0.39 -4.97 10.82
CA ARG A 63 0.47 -4.52 9.73
C ARG A 63 1.92 -4.24 10.14
N GLY A 64 2.26 -4.43 11.41
CA GLY A 64 3.60 -4.22 11.94
C GLY A 64 3.97 -2.74 12.10
N VAL A 65 2.99 -1.85 12.28
CA VAL A 65 3.24 -0.44 12.60
C VAL A 65 3.73 -0.35 14.04
N ALA A 66 4.80 0.41 14.29
CA ALA A 66 5.31 0.64 15.64
C ALA A 66 4.24 1.34 16.49
N LEU A 67 4.11 0.96 17.76
CA LEU A 67 3.08 1.55 18.65
C LEU A 67 3.21 3.08 18.76
N ASP A 68 4.43 3.61 18.75
CA ASP A 68 4.71 5.04 18.82
C ASP A 68 4.27 5.80 17.55
N ASP A 69 4.07 5.09 16.44
CA ASP A 69 3.58 5.65 15.18
C ASP A 69 2.05 5.53 15.03
N ILE A 70 1.33 4.95 16.00
CA ILE A 70 -0.14 4.82 15.93
C ILE A 70 -0.79 5.93 16.75
N ASP A 71 -1.70 6.70 16.14
CA ASP A 71 -2.54 7.66 16.87
C ASP A 71 -3.51 6.91 17.81
N PRO A 72 -3.38 7.03 19.14
CA PRO A 72 -4.23 6.29 20.07
C PRO A 72 -5.68 6.78 20.09
N SER A 73 -5.96 7.99 19.58
CA SER A 73 -7.30 8.58 19.57
C SER A 73 -8.09 8.26 18.30
N LEU A 74 -7.41 8.19 17.15
CA LEU A 74 -8.04 7.98 15.85
C LEU A 74 -7.75 6.60 15.25
N GLY A 75 -6.70 5.94 15.72
CA GLY A 75 -6.18 4.66 15.24
C GLY A 75 -5.46 4.72 13.90
N TYR A 76 -5.03 5.91 13.46
CA TYR A 76 -4.31 6.07 12.20
C TYR A 76 -2.83 5.73 12.32
N ASP A 77 -2.28 5.17 11.24
CA ASP A 77 -0.84 4.96 11.04
C ASP A 77 -0.19 6.30 10.66
N HIS A 78 0.64 6.83 11.54
CA HIS A 78 1.42 8.04 11.37
C HIS A 78 2.91 7.76 11.09
N SER A 79 3.27 6.53 10.69
CA SER A 79 4.63 6.21 10.28
C SER A 79 5.08 6.99 9.05
N GLU A 80 6.40 7.13 8.88
CA GLU A 80 6.99 7.76 7.69
C GLU A 80 6.56 7.06 6.38
N ARG A 81 6.43 5.73 6.43
CA ARG A 81 5.96 4.94 5.28
C ARG A 81 4.52 5.29 4.89
N ALA A 82 3.63 5.41 5.87
CA ALA A 82 2.24 5.80 5.63
C ALA A 82 2.15 7.21 5.07
N TYR A 83 2.96 8.13 5.60
CA TYR A 83 3.08 9.49 5.08
C TYR A 83 3.49 9.49 3.60
N ALA A 84 4.60 8.82 3.25
CA ALA A 84 5.11 8.76 1.88
C ALA A 84 4.06 8.18 0.91
N SER A 85 3.34 7.13 1.33
CA SER A 85 2.27 6.53 0.52
C SER A 85 1.10 7.49 0.30
N VAL A 86 0.59 8.14 1.36
CA VAL A 86 -0.54 9.07 1.25
C VAL A 86 -0.16 10.28 0.40
N ARG A 87 1.01 10.85 0.66
CA ARG A 87 1.60 11.93 -0.12
C ARG A 87 1.67 11.57 -1.60
N GLY A 88 2.27 10.43 -1.94
CA GLY A 88 2.41 9.98 -3.33
C GLY A 88 1.06 9.90 -4.04
N GLN A 89 0.07 9.25 -3.42
CA GLN A 89 -1.29 9.14 -3.98
C GLN A 89 -1.94 10.50 -4.24
N HIS A 90 -1.76 11.47 -3.34
CA HIS A 90 -2.31 12.82 -3.54
C HIS A 90 -1.57 13.61 -4.61
N VAL A 91 -0.23 13.52 -4.66
CA VAL A 91 0.58 14.13 -5.73
C VAL A 91 0.17 13.58 -7.09
N ASP A 92 0.05 12.25 -7.22
CA ASP A 92 -0.38 11.60 -8.46
C ASP A 92 -1.79 12.06 -8.87
N ARG A 93 -2.71 12.15 -7.90
CA ARG A 93 -4.08 12.60 -8.17
C ARG A 93 -4.13 14.05 -8.62
N LEU A 94 -3.38 14.94 -7.96
CA LEU A 94 -3.26 16.36 -8.34
C LEU A 94 -2.67 16.49 -9.76
N ALA A 95 -1.62 15.74 -10.09
CA ALA A 95 -1.00 15.74 -11.40
C ALA A 95 -1.93 15.19 -12.51
N SER A 96 -2.74 14.18 -12.20
CA SER A 96 -3.67 13.57 -13.15
C SER A 96 -4.92 14.40 -13.43
N ARG A 97 -5.29 15.31 -12.52
CA ARG A 97 -6.51 16.13 -12.59
C ARG A 97 -6.21 17.58 -12.14
N PRO A 98 -5.34 18.29 -12.87
CA PRO A 98 -4.96 19.65 -12.49
C PRO A 98 -6.19 20.55 -12.52
N GLY A 99 -6.39 21.32 -11.45
CA GLY A 99 -7.50 22.26 -11.30
C GLY A 99 -8.83 21.66 -10.82
N ASP A 100 -8.93 20.34 -10.60
CA ASP A 100 -10.11 19.75 -9.96
C ASP A 100 -10.20 20.18 -8.49
N CYS A 101 -11.22 20.98 -8.15
CA CYS A 101 -11.37 21.57 -6.82
C CYS A 101 -11.58 20.52 -5.72
N TRP A 102 -12.15 19.36 -6.03
CA TRP A 102 -12.35 18.29 -5.05
C TRP A 102 -11.01 17.59 -4.75
N VAL A 103 -10.19 17.35 -5.78
CA VAL A 103 -8.85 16.79 -5.61
C VAL A 103 -7.97 17.73 -4.80
N VAL A 104 -7.99 19.03 -5.11
CA VAL A 104 -7.24 20.06 -4.37
C VAL A 104 -7.69 20.12 -2.92
N ARG A 105 -9.01 20.15 -2.66
CA ARG A 105 -9.56 20.18 -1.30
C ARG A 105 -9.14 18.95 -0.49
N ASP A 106 -9.27 17.76 -1.07
CA ASP A 106 -8.93 16.51 -0.39
C ASP A 106 -7.42 16.45 -0.07
N ALA A 107 -6.56 16.91 -0.98
CA ALA A 107 -5.12 17.02 -0.75
C ALA A 107 -4.78 18.03 0.35
N LEU A 108 -5.42 19.21 0.38
CA LEU A 108 -5.23 20.19 1.46
C LEU A 108 -5.65 19.61 2.83
N GLN A 109 -6.80 18.94 2.88
CA GLN A 109 -7.28 18.32 4.12
C GLN A 109 -6.31 17.26 4.64
N ALA A 110 -5.82 16.39 3.75
CA ALA A 110 -4.82 15.39 4.10
C ALA A 110 -3.50 16.04 4.56
N TYR A 111 -3.00 17.03 3.82
CA TYR A 111 -1.78 17.75 4.16
C TYR A 111 -1.86 18.41 5.56
N PHE A 112 -2.95 19.12 5.87
CA PHE A 112 -3.11 19.76 7.18
C PHE A 112 -3.31 18.75 8.32
N ALA A 113 -3.94 17.61 8.07
CA ALA A 113 -4.02 16.53 9.05
C ALA A 113 -2.62 16.01 9.40
N TRP A 114 -1.80 15.71 8.39
CA TRP A 114 -0.42 15.27 8.57
C TRP A 114 0.46 16.33 9.21
N ARG A 115 0.36 17.59 8.81
CA ARG A 115 1.14 18.68 9.41
C ARG A 115 0.83 18.89 10.89
N ARG A 116 -0.41 18.62 11.32
CA ARG A 116 -0.77 18.67 12.74
C ARG A 116 -0.20 17.48 13.51
N ALA A 117 -0.28 16.28 12.95
CA ALA A 117 0.11 15.05 13.63
C ALA A 117 1.63 14.79 13.62
N ARG A 118 2.29 15.09 12.50
CA ARG A 118 3.72 14.84 12.22
C ARG A 118 4.34 16.06 11.54
N PRO A 119 4.52 17.18 12.27
CA PRO A 119 5.13 18.39 11.71
C PRO A 119 6.59 18.15 11.26
N ASP A 120 7.26 17.14 11.81
CA ASP A 120 8.59 16.68 11.40
C ASP A 120 8.61 16.16 9.94
N LEU A 121 7.54 15.48 9.52
CA LEU A 121 7.41 14.95 8.15
C LEU A 121 6.86 16.01 7.19
N ALA A 122 5.74 16.66 7.55
CA ALA A 122 4.99 17.53 6.63
C ALA A 122 5.36 19.02 6.70
N GLY A 123 6.14 19.46 7.69
CA GLY A 123 6.40 20.88 7.95
C GLY A 123 7.14 21.62 6.84
N ASN A 124 8.04 20.92 6.14
CA ASN A 124 8.86 21.47 5.05
C ASN A 124 8.49 20.90 3.67
N ASP A 125 7.42 20.11 3.59
CA ASP A 125 7.02 19.42 2.36
C ASP A 125 5.99 20.23 1.55
N ASN A 126 6.03 20.08 0.23
CA ASN A 126 5.16 20.82 -0.69
C ASN A 126 4.55 19.90 -1.75
N TRP A 127 3.39 19.33 -1.42
CA TRP A 127 2.67 18.38 -2.27
C TRP A 127 2.26 19.00 -3.61
N PHE A 128 1.92 20.29 -3.62
CA PHE A 128 1.40 20.97 -4.81
C PHE A 128 2.50 21.28 -5.82
N ALA A 129 3.65 21.75 -5.35
CA ALA A 129 4.80 21.98 -6.23
C ALA A 129 5.30 20.67 -6.87
N ASP A 130 5.20 19.55 -6.16
CA ASP A 130 5.52 18.24 -6.74
C ASP A 130 4.49 17.76 -7.77
N ALA A 131 3.21 18.02 -7.53
CA ALA A 131 2.17 17.70 -8.50
C ALA A 131 2.32 18.52 -9.79
N ASP A 132 2.69 19.80 -9.68
CA ASP A 132 2.97 20.65 -10.85
C ASP A 132 4.16 20.11 -11.65
N ARG A 133 5.21 19.64 -10.97
CA ARG A 133 6.36 18.97 -11.61
C ARG A 133 6.01 17.64 -12.26
N ALA A 134 5.07 16.89 -11.66
CA ALA A 134 4.62 15.58 -12.13
C ALA A 134 3.53 15.66 -13.21
N SER A 135 2.95 16.85 -13.43
CA SER A 135 1.90 17.02 -14.42
C SER A 135 2.45 16.79 -15.83
N PRO A 136 1.79 15.96 -16.66
CA PRO A 136 2.22 15.78 -18.04
C PRO A 136 2.17 17.14 -18.74
N GLY A 137 3.26 17.50 -19.43
CA GLY A 137 3.32 18.71 -20.24
C GLY A 137 2.16 18.77 -21.25
N PRO A 138 1.82 19.95 -21.78
CA PRO A 138 0.67 20.09 -22.66
C PRO A 138 0.82 19.11 -23.83
N GLU A 139 -0.12 18.17 -23.96
CA GLU A 139 -0.17 17.31 -25.14
C GLU A 139 -0.29 18.20 -26.37
N PRO A 140 0.53 17.99 -27.42
CA PRO A 140 0.39 18.73 -28.66
C PRO A 140 -1.00 18.45 -29.21
N ARG A 141 -1.82 19.51 -29.30
CA ARG A 141 -3.13 19.42 -29.97
C ARG A 141 -2.88 19.17 -31.46
N PRO A 142 -3.52 18.15 -32.07
CA PRO A 142 -3.41 17.88 -33.51
C PRO A 142 -3.98 19.02 -34.36
#